data_AF-A0A7W1DJ63-F1
#
_entry.id   AF-A0A7W1DJ63-F1
#
_cell.length_a   1.000
_cell.length_b   1.000
_cell.length_c   1.000
_cell.angle_alpha   90.00
_cell.angle_beta   90.00
_cell.angle_gamma   90.00
#
_symmetry.space_group_name_H-M   'P 1'
#
loop_
_entity.id
_entity.type
_entity.pdbx_description
1 polymer ?
#
loop_
_entity_poly.entity_id
_entity_poly.type
_entity_poly.pdbx_seq_one_letter_code
_entity_poly.pdbx_strand_id
1 'polypeptide(L)' 'AVLSAETVLEMLPSERRDRVRLVDAPFVEGAFAAGVMASTGADAEECIEAAMEARTEPKLQEG' A
#
# COMPACT_ATOMS: atom_id res chain seq x y z
N ALA A 1 -0.02 -23.29 -5.42
CA ALA A 1 -0.84 -22.88 -4.27
C ALA A 1 -0.89 -21.35 -4.26
N VAL A 2 -2.04 -20.76 -3.97
CA VAL A 2 -2.20 -19.31 -3.79
C VAL A 2 -2.40 -19.07 -2.30
N LEU A 3 -1.61 -18.15 -1.72
CA LEU A 3 -1.73 -17.70 -0.34
C LEU A 3 -2.19 -16.24 -0.34
N SER A 4 -2.97 -15.83 0.66
CA SER A 4 -3.31 -14.41 0.82
C SER A 4 -2.10 -13.63 1.36
N ALA A 5 -2.11 -12.31 1.17
CA ALA A 5 -1.04 -11.45 1.65
C ALA A 5 -0.96 -11.43 3.19
N GLU A 6 -2.10 -11.52 3.86
CA GLU A 6 -2.23 -11.60 5.33
C GLU A 6 -1.60 -12.88 5.87
N THR A 7 -1.91 -14.04 5.26
CA THR A 7 -1.31 -15.32 5.66
C THR A 7 0.20 -15.30 5.47
N VAL A 8 0.71 -14.71 4.38
CA VAL A 8 2.16 -14.55 4.17
C VAL A 8 2.78 -13.66 5.25
N LEU A 9 2.13 -12.56 5.62
CA LEU A 9 2.58 -11.66 6.68
C LEU A 9 2.69 -12.36 8.05
N GLU A 10 1.73 -13.24 8.36
CA GLU A 10 1.72 -14.08 9.56
C GLU A 10 2.80 -15.17 9.58
N MET A 11 3.38 -15.50 8.42
CA MET A 11 4.48 -16.46 8.31
C MET A 11 5.87 -15.78 8.38
N LEU A 12 5.95 -14.46 8.28
CA LEU A 12 7.22 -13.73 8.39
C LEU A 12 7.78 -13.76 9.83
N PRO A 13 9.11 -13.78 10.02
CA PRO A 13 9.74 -13.50 11.30
C PRO A 13 9.32 -12.14 11.86
N SER A 14 9.26 -11.99 13.19
CA SER A 14 8.82 -10.79 13.90
C SER A 14 9.50 -9.51 13.39
N GLU A 15 10.82 -9.57 13.20
CA GLU A 15 11.64 -8.41 12.81
C GLU A 15 11.27 -7.88 11.42
N ARG A 16 10.74 -8.76 10.55
CA ARG A 16 10.26 -8.40 9.22
C ARG A 16 8.79 -8.01 9.25
N ARG A 17 7.97 -8.73 10.01
CA ARG A 17 6.53 -8.45 10.15
C ARG A 17 6.30 -7.02 10.65
N ASP A 18 7.06 -6.58 11.65
CA ASP A 18 6.93 -5.24 12.25
C ASP A 18 7.28 -4.10 11.28
N ARG A 19 8.01 -4.42 10.21
CA ARG A 19 8.45 -3.46 9.16
C ARG A 19 7.61 -3.51 7.89
N VAL A 20 6.62 -4.40 7.81
CA VAL A 20 5.73 -4.55 6.65
C VAL A 20 4.36 -3.98 7.00
N ARG A 21 3.74 -3.30 6.04
CA ARG A 21 2.38 -2.78 6.13
C ARG A 21 1.61 -3.26 4.91
N LEU A 22 0.42 -3.79 5.13
CA LEU A 22 -0.54 -4.03 4.06
C LEU A 22 -1.35 -2.76 3.87
N VAL A 23 -1.28 -2.19 2.67
CA VAL A 23 -1.94 -0.94 2.33
C VAL A 23 -3.08 -1.26 1.38
N ASP A 24 -4.29 -0.89 1.78
CA ASP A 24 -5.48 -1.06 0.95
C ASP A 24 -5.53 0.08 -0.08
N ALA A 25 -4.94 -0.16 -1.26
CA ALA A 25 -4.82 0.79 -2.36
C ALA A 25 -4.84 0.06 -3.72
N PRO A 26 -5.16 0.75 -4.83
CA PRO A 26 -4.98 0.20 -6.16
C PRO A 26 -3.54 -0.27 -6.37
N PHE A 27 -3.35 -1.52 -6.78
CA PHE A 27 -2.04 -2.18 -6.72
C PHE A 27 -0.96 -1.41 -7.49
N VAL A 28 -1.26 -0.91 -8.69
CA VAL A 28 -0.26 -0.24 -9.54
C VAL A 28 -0.12 1.23 -9.15
N GLU A 29 -1.22 1.96 -9.09
CA GLU A 29 -1.23 3.40 -8.83
C GLU A 29 -0.76 3.71 -7.41
N GLY A 30 -1.21 2.93 -6.43
CA GLY A 30 -0.79 3.06 -5.04
C GLY A 30 0.70 2.73 -4.85
N ALA A 31 1.19 1.64 -5.47
CA ALA A 31 2.61 1.32 -5.42
C ALA A 31 3.48 2.38 -6.11
N PHE A 32 3.00 2.94 -7.22
CA PHE A 32 3.67 4.04 -7.91
C PHE A 32 3.73 5.30 -7.04
N ALA A 33 2.60 5.73 -6.47
CA ALA A 33 2.53 6.90 -5.60
C ALA A 33 3.43 6.76 -4.37
N ALA A 34 3.40 5.62 -3.67
CA ALA A 34 4.30 5.33 -2.56
C ALA A 34 5.76 5.31 -2.98
N GLY A 35 6.10 4.71 -4.14
CA GLY A 35 7.47 4.66 -4.64
C GLY A 35 8.03 6.05 -4.98
N VAL A 36 7.20 6.92 -5.56
CA VAL A 36 7.55 8.32 -5.81
C VAL A 36 7.74 9.05 -4.49
N MET A 37 6.83 8.90 -3.52
CA MET A 37 6.93 9.53 -2.20
C MET A 37 8.21 9.09 -1.46
N ALA A 38 8.50 7.78 -1.43
CA ALA A 38 9.73 7.26 -0.84
C ALA A 38 10.99 7.84 -1.51
N SER A 39 10.96 8.09 -2.82
CA SER A 39 12.10 8.65 -3.55
C SER A 39 12.47 10.08 -3.12
N THR A 40 11.55 10.82 -2.48
CA THR A 40 11.81 12.16 -1.93
C THR A 40 12.39 12.14 -0.52
N GLY A 41 12.60 10.95 0.06
CA GLY A 41 13.05 10.78 1.44
C GLY A 41 11.93 10.84 2.48
N ALA A 42 10.66 10.73 2.03
CA ALA A 42 9.50 10.65 2.90
C ALA A 42 9.51 9.39 3.77
N ASP A 43 8.84 9.46 4.91
CA ASP A 43 8.72 8.33 5.81
C ASP A 43 7.64 7.32 5.37
N ALA A 44 7.52 6.23 6.14
CA ALA A 44 6.59 5.15 5.80
C ALA A 44 5.13 5.58 5.87
N GLU A 45 4.76 6.49 6.78
CA GLU A 45 3.38 6.96 6.93
C GLU A 45 3.00 7.84 5.74
N GLU A 46 3.87 8.77 5.37
CA GLU A 46 3.68 9.63 4.18
C GLU A 46 3.54 8.79 2.89
N CYS A 47 4.29 7.69 2.77
CA CYS A 47 4.16 6.78 1.64
C CYS A 47 2.82 6.01 1.64
N ILE A 48 2.31 5.63 2.81
CA ILE A 48 1.02 4.95 2.96
C ILE A 48 -0.11 5.90 2.59
N GLU A 49 -0.06 7.15 3.06
CA GLU A 49 -1.01 8.20 2.70
C GLU A 49 -1.05 8.40 1.17
N ALA A 50 0.10 8.58 0.53
CA ALA A 50 0.19 8.74 -0.92
C ALA A 50 -0.39 7.55 -1.70
N ALA A 51 -0.20 6.32 -1.22
CA ALA A 51 -0.79 5.14 -1.84
C ALA A 51 -2.33 5.11 -1.69
N MET A 52 -2.86 5.48 -0.52
CA MET A 52 -4.30 5.49 -0.27
C MET A 52 -5.02 6.58 -1.09
N GLU A 53 -4.38 7.73 -1.29
CA GLU A 53 -4.89 8.82 -2.13
C GLU A 53 -4.94 8.47 -3.63
N ALA A 54 -4.21 7.44 -4.07
CA ALA A 54 -4.25 6.98 -5.46
C ALA A 54 -5.60 6.35 -5.87
N ARG A 55 -6.52 6.16 -4.93
CA ARG A 55 -7.91 5.78 -5.22
C ARG A 55 -8.57 6.86 -6.05
N THR A 56 -8.86 6.54 -7.31
CA THR A 56 -9.66 7.43 -8.16
C THR A 56 -11.14 7.24 -7.85
N GLU A 57 -11.87 8.35 -7.78
CA GLU A 57 -13.33 8.36 -7.68
C GLU A 57 -13.96 7.53 -8.81
N PRO A 58 -15.03 6.76 -8.53
CA PRO A 58 -15.76 6.05 -9.58
C PRO A 58 -16.27 7.03 -10.64
N LYS A 59 -16.20 6.63 -11.91
CA LYS A 59 -16.65 7.43 -13.07
C LYS A 59 -18.15 7.73 -13.09
N LEU A 60 -18.92 7.25 -12.12
CA LEU A 60 -20.35 7.48 -11.99
C LEU A 60 -20.58 8.49 -10.87
N GLN A 61 -20.93 9.72 -11.27
CA GLN A 61 -21.67 10.62 -10.39
C GLN A 61 -23.12 10.14 -10.40
N GLU A 62 -23.64 9.67 -9.26
CA GLU A 62 -25.09 9.49 -9.10
C GLU A 62 -25.73 10.88 -9.21
N GLY A 63 -26.50 11.08 -10.28
CA GLY A 63 -27.26 12.30 -10.54
C GLY A 63 -28.61 12.32 -9.84
#